data_AF-A0A194AM49-F1
#
_entry.id   AF-A0A194AM49-F1
#
_cell.length_a   1.000
_cell.length_b   1.000
_cell.length_c   1.000
_cell.angle_alpha   90.00
_cell.angle_beta   90.00
_cell.angle_gamma   90.00
#
_symmetry.space_group_name_H-M   'P 1'
#
loop_
_entity.id
_entity.type
_entity.pdbx_description
1 polymer ?
#
loop_
_entity_poly.entity_id
_entity_poly.type
_entity_poly.pdbx_seq_one_letter_code
_entity_poly.pdbx_strand_id
1 'polypeptide(L)'
;MSKAPVKYGFLRRTIWLFTSNPDFHKVVGPATAQRLSILFKYAKVELRPPGPGDFPKAMSQLGEISKSVLTGKYKQLTSREVVVRGFTLLDIVICFFVGEIIGKGCISGYQVPGGTNFTMALKGEADPNSEPEKRKRFEQITEEREKFAEEMKNFKAELEASAAGN
;
A
#
# COMPACT_ATOMS: atom_id res chain seq x y z
N MET A 1 -4.69 -14.15 44.51
CA MET A 1 -4.07 -14.20 43.17
C MET A 1 -3.48 -12.82 42.86
N SER A 2 -2.16 -12.72 42.94
CA SER A 2 -1.35 -11.52 42.70
C SER A 2 -1.16 -11.30 41.19
N LYS A 3 -1.39 -10.08 40.69
CA LYS A 3 -0.99 -9.66 39.33
C LYS A 3 0.05 -8.55 39.47
N ALA A 4 1.29 -8.84 39.08
CA ALA A 4 2.39 -7.89 39.09
C ALA A 4 2.22 -6.81 37.99
N PRO A 5 2.54 -5.53 38.26
CA PRO A 5 2.47 -4.47 37.27
C PRO A 5 3.62 -4.55 36.26
N VAL A 6 3.29 -4.38 34.98
CA VAL A 6 4.18 -4.58 33.83
C VAL A 6 5.23 -3.46 33.72
N LYS A 7 6.50 -3.84 33.55
CA LYS A 7 7.73 -3.01 33.55
C LYS A 7 7.87 -2.06 32.33
N TYR A 8 7.00 -1.05 32.17
CA TYR A 8 7.16 -0.03 31.10
C TYR A 8 7.66 1.35 31.58
N GLY A 9 7.92 1.53 32.88
CA GLY A 9 8.32 2.82 33.45
C GLY A 9 9.75 3.28 33.08
N PHE A 10 10.69 2.35 32.91
CA PHE A 10 12.11 2.69 32.69
C PHE A 10 12.41 3.17 31.26
N LEU A 11 11.74 2.57 30.26
CA LEU A 11 11.90 2.96 28.86
C LEU A 11 11.24 4.32 28.56
N ARG A 12 10.08 4.61 29.17
CA ARG A 12 9.43 5.92 29.03
C ARG A 12 10.24 7.05 29.66
N ARG A 13 10.89 6.80 30.79
CA ARG A 13 11.66 7.84 31.51
C ARG A 13 12.98 8.18 30.82
N THR A 14 13.64 7.20 30.22
CA THR A 14 14.88 7.40 29.44
C THR A 14 14.62 8.09 28.10
N ILE A 15 13.52 7.74 27.40
CA ILE A 15 13.11 8.44 26.17
C ILE A 15 12.74 9.90 26.48
N TRP A 16 11.99 10.16 27.56
CA TRP A 16 11.60 11.53 27.95
C TRP A 16 12.84 12.38 28.33
N LEU A 17 13.78 11.83 29.11
CA LEU A 17 15.04 12.50 29.45
C LEU A 17 15.91 12.82 28.23
N PHE A 18 15.85 12.00 27.18
CA PHE A 18 16.58 12.22 25.93
C PHE A 18 15.92 13.28 25.04
N THR A 19 14.58 13.28 24.95
CA THR A 19 13.83 14.26 24.13
C THR A 19 13.68 15.63 24.78
N SER A 20 13.74 15.70 26.11
CA SER A 20 13.61 16.96 26.88
C SER A 20 14.91 17.75 26.99
N ASN A 21 16.03 17.24 26.45
CA ASN A 21 17.30 17.95 26.48
C ASN A 21 17.29 19.09 25.43
N PRO A 22 17.38 20.37 25.84
CA PRO A 22 17.32 21.49 24.93
C PRO A 22 18.48 21.53 23.93
N ASP A 23 19.59 20.81 24.15
CA ASP A 23 20.73 20.74 23.21
C ASP A 23 20.64 19.60 22.17
N PHE A 24 19.59 18.76 22.22
CA PHE A 24 19.40 17.64 21.30
C PHE A 24 19.36 18.08 19.82
N HIS A 25 18.77 19.25 19.53
CA HIS A 25 18.73 19.83 18.19
C HIS A 25 20.11 20.24 17.66
N LYS A 26 21.10 20.50 18.54
CA LYS A 26 22.48 20.83 18.15
C LYS A 26 23.30 19.61 17.77
N VAL A 27 22.90 18.42 18.22
CA VAL A 27 23.58 17.15 17.87
C VAL A 27 22.91 16.49 16.68
N VAL A 28 21.57 16.43 16.67
CA VAL A 28 20.81 15.79 15.59
C VAL A 28 20.67 16.70 14.38
N GLY A 29 20.40 17.99 14.59
CA GLY A 29 20.23 18.98 13.51
C GLY A 29 21.36 18.97 12.48
N PRO A 30 22.65 19.13 12.86
CA PRO A 30 23.74 19.13 11.90
C PRO A 30 23.98 17.76 11.25
N ALA A 31 23.82 16.67 12.00
CA ALA A 31 23.98 15.31 11.45
C ALA A 31 22.90 14.99 10.39
N THR A 32 21.64 15.39 10.63
CA THR A 32 20.57 15.23 9.64
C THR A 32 20.72 16.20 8.47
N ALA A 33 21.14 17.44 8.72
CA ALA A 33 21.35 18.43 7.66
C ALA A 33 22.45 18.01 6.69
N GLN A 34 23.55 17.43 7.19
CA GLN A 34 24.63 16.90 6.36
C GLN A 34 24.15 15.72 5.49
N ARG A 35 23.41 14.78 6.07
CA ARG A 35 22.85 13.63 5.34
C ARG A 35 21.86 14.07 4.27
N LEU A 36 21.00 15.04 4.57
CA LEU A 36 20.08 15.63 3.60
C LEU A 36 20.83 16.37 2.49
N SER A 37 21.88 17.12 2.81
CA SER A 37 22.70 17.80 1.80
C SER A 37 23.33 16.81 0.82
N ILE A 38 23.85 15.69 1.31
CA ILE A 38 24.39 14.62 0.48
C ILE A 38 23.28 14.00 -0.39
N LEU A 39 22.11 13.71 0.20
CA LEU A 39 20.95 13.19 -0.53
C LEU A 39 20.52 14.13 -1.66
N PHE A 40 20.37 15.43 -1.38
CA PHE A 40 20.00 16.44 -2.38
C PHE A 40 21.05 16.58 -3.48
N LYS A 41 22.34 16.45 -3.16
CA LYS A 41 23.42 16.50 -4.15
C LYS A 41 23.27 15.41 -5.20
N TYR A 42 23.02 14.16 -4.79
CA TYR A 42 22.84 13.04 -5.72
C TYR A 42 21.45 13.04 -6.36
N ALA A 43 20.40 13.34 -5.59
CA ALA A 43 19.03 13.43 -6.09
C ALA A 43 18.90 14.41 -7.26
N LYS A 44 19.61 15.55 -7.20
CA LYS A 44 19.56 16.56 -8.28
C LYS A 44 20.13 16.06 -9.61
N VAL A 45 21.08 15.13 -9.58
CA VAL A 45 21.72 14.59 -10.79
C VAL A 45 20.96 13.36 -11.28
N GLU A 46 20.62 12.43 -10.38
CA GLU A 46 20.04 11.13 -10.72
C GLU A 46 18.53 11.18 -10.93
N LEU A 47 17.80 11.99 -10.15
CA LEU A 47 16.34 12.11 -10.25
C LEU A 47 15.91 13.23 -11.21
N ARG A 48 16.84 13.81 -11.97
CA ARG A 48 16.50 14.80 -12.98
C ARG A 48 15.67 14.12 -14.07
N PRO A 49 14.51 14.68 -14.47
CA PRO A 49 13.80 14.14 -15.60
C PRO A 49 14.71 14.16 -16.84
N PRO A 50 14.72 13.08 -17.64
CA PRO A 50 15.55 13.00 -18.83
C PRO A 50 15.25 14.16 -19.78
N GLY A 51 16.28 14.66 -20.45
CA GLY A 51 16.11 15.74 -21.41
C GLY A 51 15.42 15.22 -22.69
N PRO A 52 14.82 16.12 -23.51
CA PRO A 52 14.25 15.74 -24.79
C PRO A 52 15.22 14.99 -25.72
N GLY A 53 16.51 15.29 -25.64
CA GLY A 53 17.56 14.64 -26.43
C GLY A 53 17.91 13.21 -25.99
N ASP A 54 17.43 12.76 -24.83
CA ASP A 54 17.68 11.40 -24.32
C ASP A 54 16.60 10.40 -24.77
N PHE A 55 15.42 10.88 -25.20
CA PHE A 55 14.34 10.02 -25.68
C PHE A 55 14.72 9.13 -26.88
N PRO A 56 15.39 9.64 -27.93
CA PRO A 56 15.77 8.80 -29.06
C PRO A 56 16.72 7.65 -28.66
N LYS A 57 17.62 7.91 -27.71
CA LYS A 57 18.53 6.89 -27.18
C LYS A 57 17.77 5.82 -26.41
N ALA A 58 16.84 6.22 -25.55
CA ALA A 58 15.99 5.28 -24.81
C ALA A 58 15.14 4.40 -25.75
N MET A 59 14.56 4.99 -26.81
CA MET A 59 13.78 4.22 -27.81
C MET A 59 14.64 3.23 -28.58
N SER A 60 15.88 3.60 -28.94
CA SER A 60 16.82 2.67 -29.58
C SER A 60 17.14 1.48 -28.66
N GLN A 61 17.41 1.74 -27.38
CA GLN A 61 17.71 0.70 -26.39
C GLN A 61 16.53 -0.27 -26.19
N LEU A 62 15.29 0.24 -26.17
CA LEU A 62 14.10 -0.60 -26.13
C LEU A 62 13.99 -1.49 -27.38
N GLY A 63 14.34 -0.97 -28.56
CA GLY A 63 14.39 -1.74 -29.80
C GLY A 63 15.46 -2.85 -29.80
N GLU A 64 16.57 -2.67 -29.10
CA GLU A 64 17.58 -3.72 -28.92
C GLU A 64 17.11 -4.81 -27.96
N ILE A 65 16.39 -4.43 -26.90
CA ILE A 65 15.80 -5.39 -25.97
C ILE A 65 14.77 -6.28 -26.69
N SER A 66 13.89 -5.70 -27.52
CA SER A 66 12.90 -6.48 -28.27
C SER A 66 13.55 -7.47 -29.25
N LYS A 67 14.60 -7.04 -29.96
CA LYS A 67 15.41 -7.92 -30.81
C LYS A 67 16.12 -9.01 -30.01
N SER A 68 16.61 -8.71 -28.80
CA SER A 68 17.25 -9.69 -27.90
C SER A 68 16.26 -10.77 -27.44
N VAL A 69 15.01 -10.40 -27.21
CA VAL A 69 13.92 -11.35 -26.89
C VAL A 69 13.61 -12.24 -28.08
N LEU A 70 13.43 -11.66 -29.27
CA LEU A 70 13.14 -12.40 -30.50
C LEU A 70 14.26 -13.37 -30.89
N THR A 71 15.52 -12.96 -30.71
CA THR A 71 16.70 -13.77 -31.04
C THR A 71 17.08 -14.77 -29.95
N GLY A 72 16.38 -14.78 -28.81
CA GLY A 72 16.64 -15.72 -27.72
C GLY A 72 17.92 -15.44 -26.91
N LYS A 73 18.57 -14.28 -27.10
CA LYS A 73 19.82 -13.91 -26.43
C LYS A 73 19.69 -13.78 -24.92
N TYR A 74 18.47 -13.59 -24.40
CA TYR A 74 18.20 -13.54 -22.97
C TYR A 74 18.58 -14.84 -22.23
N LYS A 75 18.65 -15.98 -22.93
CA LYS A 75 19.03 -17.28 -22.35
C LYS A 75 20.51 -17.37 -21.96
N GLN A 76 21.35 -16.49 -22.52
CA GLN A 76 22.79 -16.44 -22.25
C GLN A 76 23.14 -15.53 -21.05
N LEU A 77 22.15 -14.85 -20.46
CA LEU A 77 22.38 -13.94 -19.34
C LEU A 77 22.77 -14.69 -18.07
N THR A 78 23.77 -14.19 -17.36
CA THR A 78 24.16 -14.74 -16.06
C THR A 78 23.11 -14.42 -15.00
N SER A 79 22.98 -15.26 -13.96
CA SER A 79 21.99 -15.05 -12.90
C SER A 79 22.15 -13.71 -12.18
N ARG A 80 23.39 -13.25 -12.01
CA ARG A 80 23.69 -11.94 -11.42
C ARG A 80 23.13 -10.79 -12.27
N GLU A 81 23.29 -10.86 -13.58
CA GLU A 81 22.75 -9.84 -14.49
C GLU A 81 21.23 -9.82 -14.50
N VAL A 82 20.59 -10.99 -14.47
CA VAL A 82 19.12 -11.09 -14.42
C VAL A 82 18.59 -10.45 -13.14
N VAL A 83 19.23 -10.70 -12.00
CA VAL A 83 18.82 -10.12 -10.71
C VAL A 83 18.97 -8.60 -10.73
N VAL A 84 20.10 -8.06 -11.20
CA VAL A 84 20.32 -6.61 -11.27
C VAL A 84 19.28 -5.94 -12.19
N ARG A 85 19.04 -6.50 -13.38
CA ARG A 85 18.02 -5.99 -14.31
C ARG A 85 16.62 -6.09 -13.70
N GLY A 86 16.34 -7.15 -12.95
CA GLY A 86 15.07 -7.34 -12.23
C GLY A 86 14.83 -6.27 -11.17
N PHE A 87 15.84 -5.89 -10.39
CA PHE A 87 15.72 -4.80 -9.41
C PHE A 87 15.43 -3.45 -10.07
N THR A 88 16.06 -3.15 -11.22
CA THR A 88 15.75 -1.92 -11.97
C THR A 88 14.32 -1.91 -12.49
N LEU A 89 13.81 -3.05 -12.99
CA LEU A 89 12.41 -3.15 -13.41
C LEU A 89 11.44 -2.97 -12.24
N LEU A 90 11.76 -3.56 -11.09
CA LEU A 90 10.97 -3.39 -9.87
C LEU A 90 10.92 -1.92 -9.43
N ASP A 91 12.04 -1.21 -9.51
CA ASP A 91 12.11 0.21 -9.16
C ASP A 91 11.21 1.07 -10.05
N ILE A 92 11.16 0.78 -11.36
CA ILE A 92 10.25 1.47 -12.30
C ILE A 92 8.78 1.24 -11.91
N VAL A 93 8.43 0.01 -11.52
CA VAL A 93 7.07 -0.32 -11.05
C VAL A 93 6.74 0.44 -9.76
N ILE A 94 7.67 0.51 -8.82
CA ILE A 94 7.50 1.30 -7.59
C ILE A 94 7.32 2.78 -7.92
N CYS A 95 8.12 3.33 -8.84
CA CYS A 95 8.00 4.73 -9.28
C CYS A 95 6.62 5.01 -9.89
N PHE A 96 6.06 4.08 -10.66
CA PHE A 96 4.69 4.18 -11.17
C PHE A 96 3.66 4.26 -10.04
N PHE A 97 3.75 3.39 -9.03
CA PHE A 97 2.83 3.42 -7.88
C PHE A 97 2.96 4.70 -7.05
N VAL A 98 4.18 5.22 -6.87
CA VAL A 98 4.39 6.53 -6.24
C VAL A 98 3.70 7.64 -7.04
N GLY A 99 3.79 7.59 -8.38
CA GLY A 99 3.06 8.48 -9.27
C GLY A 99 1.54 8.35 -9.11
N GLU A 100 1.01 7.14 -8.97
CA GLU A 100 -0.41 6.89 -8.70
C GLU A 100 -0.86 7.47 -7.35
N ILE A 101 -0.04 7.30 -6.30
CA ILE A 101 -0.30 7.88 -4.97
C ILE A 101 -0.36 9.42 -5.05
N ILE A 102 0.55 10.04 -5.79
CA ILE A 102 0.55 11.50 -6.01
C ILE A 102 -0.68 11.92 -6.84
N GLY A 103 -1.02 11.17 -7.90
CA GLY A 103 -2.16 11.45 -8.76
C GLY A 103 -3.52 11.30 -8.04
N LYS A 104 -3.62 10.38 -7.09
CA LYS A 104 -4.81 10.17 -6.24
C LYS A 104 -4.84 11.09 -5.02
N GLY A 105 -3.68 11.58 -4.58
CA GLY A 105 -3.52 12.35 -3.35
C GLY A 105 -3.78 11.56 -2.06
N CYS A 106 -3.84 10.22 -2.12
CA CYS A 106 -4.16 9.35 -1.00
C CYS A 106 -3.18 8.17 -0.95
N ILE A 107 -2.66 7.88 0.25
CA ILE A 107 -1.74 6.75 0.49
C ILE A 107 -2.47 5.41 0.42
N SER A 108 -3.78 5.38 0.71
CA SER A 108 -4.60 4.16 0.70
C SER A 108 -5.99 4.45 0.16
N GLY A 109 -6.45 3.59 -0.76
CA GLY A 109 -7.78 3.70 -1.38
C GLY A 109 -7.96 4.90 -2.30
N TYR A 110 -9.05 4.89 -3.07
CA TYR A 110 -9.60 6.11 -3.65
C TYR A 110 -10.51 6.76 -2.62
N GLN A 111 -10.49 8.09 -2.54
CA GLN A 111 -11.43 8.84 -1.72
C GLN A 111 -12.81 8.83 -2.39
N VAL A 112 -13.50 7.70 -2.31
CA VAL A 112 -14.88 7.56 -2.81
C VAL A 112 -15.83 8.06 -1.72
N PRO A 113 -16.70 9.06 -1.99
CA PRO A 113 -17.80 9.37 -1.09
C PRO A 113 -18.68 8.13 -0.98
N GLY A 114 -18.78 7.53 0.21
CA GLY A 114 -19.46 6.26 0.41
C GLY A 114 -18.61 5.12 0.96
N GLY A 115 -17.28 5.16 0.83
CA GLY A 115 -16.43 3.96 0.98
C GLY A 115 -15.12 4.14 1.75
N THR A 116 -14.80 5.34 2.23
CA THR A 116 -13.51 5.62 2.88
C THR A 116 -13.44 5.20 4.35
N ASN A 117 -14.59 4.96 4.99
CA ASN A 117 -14.64 4.49 6.36
C ASN A 117 -14.67 2.96 6.38
N PHE A 118 -13.50 2.31 6.33
CA PHE A 118 -13.39 0.86 6.56
C PHE A 118 -14.09 0.44 7.87
N THR A 119 -14.09 1.31 8.87
CA THR A 119 -14.82 1.17 10.13
C THR A 119 -16.34 1.15 9.97
N MET A 120 -16.92 1.89 9.02
CA MET A 120 -18.36 1.86 8.70
C MET A 120 -18.70 0.65 7.83
N ALA A 121 -17.84 0.29 6.87
CA ALA A 121 -18.01 -0.91 6.04
C ALA A 121 -18.03 -2.20 6.87
N LEU A 122 -17.17 -2.31 7.90
CA LEU A 122 -17.18 -3.43 8.84
C LEU A 122 -18.42 -3.45 9.74
N LYS A 123 -19.00 -2.27 10.02
CA LYS A 123 -20.25 -2.13 10.78
C LYS A 123 -21.51 -2.32 9.92
N GLY A 124 -21.37 -2.42 8.59
CA GLY A 124 -22.51 -2.45 7.67
C GLY A 124 -23.32 -1.16 7.68
N GLU A 125 -22.71 -0.03 8.02
CA GLU A 125 -23.41 1.25 8.18
C GLU A 125 -23.22 2.10 6.92
N ALA A 126 -24.33 2.60 6.36
CA ALA A 126 -24.31 3.37 5.12
C ALA A 126 -23.74 4.78 5.35
N ASP A 127 -22.84 5.22 4.45
CA ASP A 127 -22.19 6.53 4.56
C ASP A 127 -23.21 7.68 4.48
N PRO A 128 -23.22 8.61 5.46
CA PRO A 128 -24.16 9.71 5.50
C PRO A 128 -24.07 10.69 4.32
N ASN A 129 -22.91 10.78 3.65
CA ASN A 129 -22.66 11.68 2.52
C ASN A 129 -22.71 10.99 1.14
N SER A 130 -23.11 9.71 1.08
CA SER A 130 -23.31 9.01 -0.19
C SER A 130 -24.62 9.39 -0.87
N GLU A 131 -24.63 9.42 -2.21
CA GLU A 131 -25.82 9.74 -3.03
C GLU A 131 -27.05 8.88 -2.62
N PRO A 132 -28.26 9.46 -2.61
CA PRO A 132 -29.46 8.80 -2.09
C PRO A 132 -29.82 7.51 -2.82
N GLU A 133 -29.46 7.36 -4.10
CA GLU A 133 -29.66 6.12 -4.85
C GLU A 133 -28.76 4.98 -4.38
N LYS A 134 -27.54 5.29 -3.96
CA LYS A 134 -26.57 4.30 -3.48
C LYS A 134 -26.99 3.73 -2.12
N ARG A 135 -27.65 4.54 -1.29
CA ARG A 135 -28.29 4.08 -0.03
C ARG A 135 -29.40 3.07 -0.29
N LYS A 136 -30.32 3.37 -1.20
CA LYS A 136 -31.42 2.45 -1.57
C LYS A 136 -30.90 1.11 -2.10
N ARG A 137 -29.80 1.14 -2.87
CA ARG A 137 -29.16 -0.07 -3.37
C ARG A 137 -28.51 -0.88 -2.24
N PHE A 138 -27.88 -0.20 -1.28
CA PHE A 138 -27.33 -0.86 -0.09
C PHE A 138 -28.43 -1.50 0.76
N GLU A 139 -29.55 -0.79 0.97
CA GLU A 139 -30.73 -1.29 1.68
C GLU A 139 -31.29 -2.55 0.99
N GLN A 140 -31.46 -2.53 -0.34
CA GLN A 140 -31.86 -3.70 -1.11
C GLN A 140 -30.88 -4.87 -0.95
N ILE A 141 -29.57 -4.62 -1.00
CA ILE A 141 -28.55 -5.65 -0.83
C ILE A 141 -28.59 -6.24 0.59
N THR A 142 -28.83 -5.44 1.63
CA THR A 142 -28.98 -5.96 3.00
C THR A 142 -30.22 -6.82 3.14
N GLU A 143 -31.36 -6.42 2.56
CA GLU A 143 -32.59 -7.21 2.58
C GLU A 143 -32.44 -8.55 1.83
N GLU A 144 -31.75 -8.56 0.69
CA GLU A 144 -31.45 -9.80 -0.04
C GLU A 144 -30.58 -10.76 0.78
N ARG A 145 -29.58 -10.24 1.50
CA ARG A 145 -28.71 -11.05 2.35
C ARG A 145 -29.45 -11.65 3.54
N GLU A 146 -30.42 -10.92 4.10
CA GLU A 146 -31.27 -11.44 5.20
C GLU A 146 -32.21 -12.54 4.71
N LYS A 147 -32.84 -12.36 3.55
CA LYS A 147 -33.68 -13.41 2.93
C LYS A 147 -32.89 -14.67 2.64
N PHE A 148 -31.70 -14.53 2.07
CA PHE A 148 -30.82 -15.67 1.80
C PHE A 148 -30.36 -16.37 3.09
N ALA A 149 -30.11 -15.62 4.17
CA ALA A 149 -29.75 -16.20 5.45
C ALA A 149 -30.91 -17.00 6.07
N GLU A 150 -32.15 -16.52 5.95
CA GLU A 150 -33.34 -17.26 6.38
C GLU A 150 -33.59 -18.51 5.53
N GLU A 151 -33.40 -18.43 4.20
CA GLU A 151 -33.44 -19.62 3.33
C GLU A 151 -32.41 -20.67 3.75
N MET A 152 -31.17 -20.23 4.04
CA MET A 152 -30.11 -21.14 4.49
C MET A 152 -30.41 -21.74 5.87
N LYS A 153 -31.09 -21.01 6.77
CA LYS A 153 -31.54 -21.56 8.05
C LYS A 153 -32.63 -22.61 7.86
N ASN A 154 -33.61 -22.34 6.99
CA ASN A 154 -34.67 -23.30 6.67
C ASN A 154 -34.11 -24.55 5.99
N PHE A 155 -33.18 -24.38 5.04
CA PHE A 155 -32.49 -25.48 4.38
C PHE A 155 -31.64 -26.31 5.37
N LYS A 156 -30.96 -25.64 6.30
CA LYS A 156 -30.21 -26.32 7.35
C LYS A 156 -31.12 -27.08 8.31
N ALA A 157 -32.26 -26.51 8.68
CA ALA A 157 -33.26 -27.17 9.50
C ALA A 157 -33.87 -28.39 8.78
N GLU A 158 -34.08 -28.33 7.47
CA GLU A 158 -34.50 -29.48 6.65
C GLU A 158 -33.43 -30.57 6.58
N LEU A 159 -32.16 -30.20 6.45
CA LEU A 159 -31.02 -31.13 6.49
C LEU A 159 -30.91 -31.82 7.86
N GLU A 160 -31.08 -31.09 8.95
CA GLU A 160 -31.04 -31.65 10.31
C GLU A 160 -32.27 -32.54 10.59
N ALA A 161 -33.45 -32.19 10.07
CA ALA A 161 -34.65 -33.03 10.15
C ALA A 161 -34.51 -34.32 9.31
N SER A 162 -33.85 -34.26 8.15
CA SER A 162 -33.55 -35.43 7.32
C SER A 162 -32.46 -36.32 7.94
N ALA A 163 -31.48 -35.73 8.64
CA ALA A 163 -30.43 -36.46 9.35
C ALA A 163 -30.92 -37.14 10.64
N ALA A 164 -31.99 -36.65 11.26
CA ALA A 164 -32.59 -37.26 12.47
C ALA A 164 -33.60 -38.39 12.17
N GLY A 165 -33.91 -38.63 10.89
CA GLY A 165 -34.89 -39.62 10.42
C GLY A 165 -34.32 -40.99 10.01
N ASN A 166 -33.06 -41.31 10.36
CA ASN A 166 -32.42 -42.61 10.12
C ASN A 166 -31.91 -43.26 11.42
#